data_AF-A0A2H6N1F8-F1
#
_entry.id   AF-A0A2H6N1F8-F1
#
_cell.length_a   1.000
_cell.length_b   1.000
_cell.length_c   1.000
_cell.angle_alpha   90.00
_cell.angle_beta   90.00
_cell.angle_gamma   90.00
#
_symmetry.space_group_name_H-M   'P 1'
#
loop_
_entity.id
_entity.type
_entity.pdbx_description
1 polymer ?
#
loop_
_entity_poly.entity_id
_entity_poly.type
_entity_poly.pdbx_seq_one_letter_code
_entity_poly.pdbx_strand_id
1 'polypeptide(L)'
;YMGASEAAEQGRPPEHTSKFYAKGALQYLVPILTQTLTKQDENDDDDDWNPCKAAGVCLMLLATCCEDDIVPHVLPFIKEHIKNIDWRYRDAAVMAFGCILEGP
;
A
#
# COMPACT_ATOMS: atom_id res chain seq x y z
N TYR A 1 -10.62 15.75 -16.92
CA TYR A 1 -11.47 14.80 -16.19
C TYR A 1 -11.89 15.47 -14.91
N MET A 2 -13.19 15.51 -14.61
CA MET A 2 -13.71 16.09 -13.36
C MET A 2 -13.79 14.97 -12.32
N GLY A 3 -13.10 15.11 -11.19
CA GLY A 3 -13.13 14.12 -10.11
C GLY A 3 -14.50 14.05 -9.42
N ALA A 4 -14.78 12.96 -8.69
CA ALA A 4 -16.06 12.81 -7.97
C ALA A 4 -16.31 13.93 -6.95
N SER A 5 -15.25 14.42 -6.29
CA SER A 5 -15.32 15.58 -5.38
C SER A 5 -15.68 16.86 -6.13
N GLU A 6 -15.01 17.14 -7.25
CA GLU A 6 -15.26 18.33 -8.08
C GLU A 6 -16.68 18.33 -8.69
N ALA A 7 -17.20 17.16 -9.06
CA ALA A 7 -18.56 17.02 -9.56
C ALA A 7 -19.59 17.31 -8.45
N ALA A 8 -19.33 16.84 -7.23
CA ALA A 8 -20.18 17.11 -6.06
C ALA A 8 -20.21 18.60 -5.71
N GLU A 9 -19.07 19.30 -5.76
CA GLU A 9 -18.99 20.76 -5.54
C GLU A 9 -19.80 21.57 -6.56
N GLN A 10 -19.95 21.05 -7.78
CA GLN A 10 -20.72 21.68 -8.86
C GLN A 10 -22.18 21.24 -8.92
N GLY A 11 -22.63 20.40 -7.97
CA GLY A 11 -24.00 19.85 -7.94
C GLY A 11 -24.32 18.95 -9.14
N ARG A 12 -23.31 18.35 -9.78
CA ARG A 12 -23.44 17.48 -10.94
C ARG A 12 -23.16 16.03 -10.56
N PRO A 13 -23.85 15.04 -11.16
CA PRO A 13 -23.50 13.65 -10.96
C PRO A 13 -22.10 13.36 -11.55
N PRO A 14 -21.25 12.60 -10.85
CA PRO A 14 -19.92 12.26 -11.36
C PRO A 14 -20.03 11.31 -12.58
N GLU A 15 -19.20 11.54 -13.60
CA GLU A 15 -19.15 10.70 -14.80
C GLU A 15 -18.70 9.25 -14.48
N HIS A 16 -17.92 9.07 -13.42
CA HIS A 16 -17.49 7.77 -12.94
C HIS A 16 -17.44 7.75 -11.41
N THR A 17 -17.91 6.66 -10.80
CA THR A 17 -17.87 6.45 -9.34
C THR A 17 -16.96 5.28 -9.01
N SER A 18 -16.27 5.36 -7.87
CA SER A 18 -15.50 4.23 -7.37
C SER A 18 -16.43 3.06 -7.04
N LYS A 19 -16.05 1.85 -7.47
CA LYS A 19 -16.72 0.60 -7.10
C LYS A 19 -16.10 -0.06 -5.87
N PHE A 20 -15.11 0.58 -5.25
CA PHE A 20 -14.45 0.13 -4.01
C PHE A 20 -13.85 -1.29 -4.09
N TYR A 21 -13.43 -1.74 -5.28
CA TYR A 21 -12.79 -3.04 -5.43
C TYR A 21 -11.49 -3.15 -4.62
N ALA A 22 -10.67 -2.10 -4.61
CA ALA A 22 -9.45 -2.05 -3.81
C ALA A 22 -9.76 -2.23 -2.32
N LYS A 23 -10.68 -1.41 -1.78
CA LYS A 23 -11.16 -1.48 -0.39
C LYS A 23 -11.68 -2.88 -0.04
N GLY A 24 -12.53 -3.47 -0.89
CA GLY A 24 -13.06 -4.82 -0.67
C GLY A 24 -12.02 -5.94 -0.71
N ALA A 25 -10.90 -5.70 -1.40
CA ALA A 25 -9.82 -6.67 -1.57
C ALA A 25 -8.65 -6.50 -0.57
N LEU A 26 -8.62 -5.43 0.24
CA LEU A 26 -7.49 -5.10 1.13
C LEU A 26 -7.02 -6.28 1.98
N GLN A 27 -7.95 -7.01 2.60
CA GLN A 27 -7.65 -8.16 3.46
C GLN A 27 -6.90 -9.29 2.72
N TYR A 28 -7.01 -9.37 1.40
CA TYR A 28 -6.34 -10.36 0.57
C TYR A 28 -5.03 -9.80 -0.01
N LEU A 29 -5.01 -8.53 -0.40
CA LEU A 29 -3.86 -7.91 -1.05
C LEU A 29 -2.74 -7.60 -0.05
N VAL A 30 -3.07 -7.00 1.09
CA VAL A 30 -2.07 -6.50 2.05
C VAL A 30 -1.12 -7.60 2.56
N PRO A 31 -1.60 -8.81 2.93
CA PRO A 31 -0.69 -9.89 3.34
C PRO A 31 0.26 -10.34 2.22
N ILE A 32 -0.20 -10.35 0.98
CA ILE A 32 0.62 -10.75 -0.17
C ILE A 32 1.69 -9.69 -0.46
N LEU A 33 1.30 -8.42 -0.42
CA LEU A 33 2.22 -7.30 -0.67
C LEU A 33 3.29 -7.21 0.42
N THR A 34 2.89 -7.24 1.69
CA THR A 34 3.83 -7.20 2.83
C THR A 34 4.79 -8.40 2.85
N GLN A 35 4.31 -9.60 2.52
CA GLN A 35 5.20 -10.76 2.35
C GLN A 35 6.10 -10.66 1.10
N THR A 36 5.68 -9.93 0.07
CA THR A 36 6.50 -9.69 -1.13
C THR A 36 7.59 -8.66 -0.86
N LEU A 37 7.35 -7.69 0.04
CA LEU A 37 8.38 -6.75 0.51
C LEU A 37 9.58 -7.44 1.16
N THR A 38 9.42 -8.66 1.70
CA THR A 38 10.55 -9.39 2.31
C THR A 38 11.44 -10.10 1.28
N LYS A 39 11.17 -9.93 -0.02
CA LYS A 39 11.91 -10.57 -1.12
C LYS A 39 12.97 -9.62 -1.68
N GLN A 40 13.68 -8.90 -0.81
CA GLN A 40 14.82 -8.08 -1.22
C GLN A 40 16.00 -8.96 -1.64
N ASP A 41 16.63 -8.63 -2.78
CA ASP A 41 17.93 -9.15 -3.17
C ASP A 41 19.04 -8.23 -2.62
N GLU A 42 20.15 -8.81 -2.17
CA GLU A 42 21.31 -8.04 -1.69
C GLU A 42 22.13 -7.44 -2.84
N ASN A 43 21.93 -7.95 -4.05
CA ASN A 43 22.61 -7.51 -5.27
C ASN A 43 21.66 -6.80 -6.24
N ASP A 44 20.48 -6.40 -5.77
CA ASP A 44 19.52 -5.61 -6.55
C ASP A 44 20.18 -4.27 -6.92
N ASP A 45 20.16 -3.92 -8.21
CA ASP A 45 20.47 -2.57 -8.65
C ASP A 45 19.30 -1.64 -8.30
N ASP A 46 19.59 -0.39 -7.96
CA ASP A 46 18.56 0.61 -7.65
C ASP A 46 17.63 0.86 -8.85
N ASP A 47 18.13 0.70 -10.07
CA ASP A 47 17.37 0.89 -11.31
C ASP A 47 16.50 -0.33 -11.70
N ASP A 48 16.71 -1.51 -11.10
CA ASP A 48 15.96 -2.72 -11.45
C ASP A 48 14.52 -2.66 -10.94
N TRP A 49 13.54 -3.08 -11.74
CA TRP A 49 12.14 -3.16 -11.31
C TRP A 49 11.75 -4.60 -10.98
N ASN A 50 11.61 -4.90 -9.70
CA ASN A 50 11.34 -6.24 -9.19
C ASN A 50 10.04 -6.32 -8.37
N PRO A 51 9.59 -7.53 -7.98
CA PRO A 51 8.36 -7.69 -7.21
C PRO A 51 8.34 -6.94 -5.86
N CYS A 52 9.48 -6.80 -5.18
CA CYS A 52 9.55 -6.07 -3.92
C CYS A 52 9.27 -4.57 -4.13
N LYS A 53 9.94 -3.93 -5.09
CA LYS A 53 9.71 -2.52 -5.44
C LYS A 53 8.27 -2.28 -5.92
N ALA A 54 7.75 -3.19 -6.77
CA ALA A 54 6.37 -3.14 -7.21
C ALA A 54 5.36 -3.28 -6.06
N ALA A 55 5.65 -4.13 -5.07
CA ALA A 55 4.80 -4.28 -3.89
C ALA A 55 4.77 -3.01 -3.04
N GLY A 56 5.90 -2.32 -2.87
CA GLY A 56 5.96 -1.03 -2.17
C GLY A 56 5.12 0.05 -2.85
N VAL A 57 5.27 0.20 -4.17
CA VAL A 57 4.44 1.14 -4.95
C VAL A 57 2.96 0.77 -4.89
N CYS A 58 2.62 -0.51 -5.03
CA CYS A 58 1.23 -0.96 -4.91
C CYS A 58 0.65 -0.66 -3.52
N LEU A 59 1.44 -0.84 -2.45
CA LEU A 59 1.00 -0.54 -1.09
C LEU A 59 0.75 0.97 -0.89
N MET A 60 1.59 1.85 -1.44
CA MET A 60 1.36 3.31 -1.44
C MET A 60 0.11 3.72 -2.22
N LEU A 61 -0.13 3.11 -3.38
CA LEU A 61 -1.35 3.34 -4.15
C LEU A 61 -2.60 2.87 -3.41
N LEU A 62 -2.52 1.76 -2.67
CA LEU A 62 -3.62 1.31 -1.83
C LEU A 62 -3.83 2.24 -0.62
N ALA A 63 -2.76 2.75 -0.01
CA ALA A 63 -2.85 3.70 1.10
C ALA A 63 -3.54 5.00 0.66
N THR A 64 -3.14 5.58 -0.46
CA THR A 64 -3.78 6.79 -1.01
C THR A 64 -5.19 6.54 -1.56
N CYS A 65 -5.51 5.32 -2.00
CA CYS A 65 -6.83 4.97 -2.51
C CYS A 65 -7.85 4.60 -1.42
N CYS A 66 -7.38 4.02 -0.31
CA CYS A 66 -8.24 3.47 0.75
C CYS A 66 -8.07 4.17 2.11
N GLU A 67 -7.12 5.09 2.23
CA GLU A 67 -6.93 5.97 3.38
C GLU A 67 -6.89 5.17 4.70
N ASP A 68 -7.70 5.53 5.69
CA ASP A 68 -7.76 4.86 6.99
C ASP A 68 -8.00 3.34 6.93
N ASP A 69 -8.69 2.84 5.89
CA ASP A 69 -9.08 1.44 5.81
C ASP A 69 -7.87 0.50 5.69
N ILE A 70 -6.70 0.97 5.18
CA ILE A 70 -5.52 0.12 5.01
C ILE A 70 -4.77 -0.13 6.32
N VAL A 71 -4.82 0.82 7.26
CA VAL A 71 -4.05 0.83 8.51
C VAL A 71 -4.22 -0.45 9.35
N PRO A 72 -5.45 -0.93 9.65
CA PRO A 72 -5.63 -2.15 10.44
C PRO A 72 -5.08 -3.41 9.78
N HIS A 73 -4.91 -3.41 8.45
CA HIS A 73 -4.36 -4.54 7.71
C HIS A 73 -2.83 -4.57 7.71
N VAL A 74 -2.17 -3.41 7.73
CA VAL A 74 -0.69 -3.31 7.63
C VAL A 74 -0.04 -3.30 9.01
N LEU A 75 -0.66 -2.67 10.02
CA LEU A 75 -0.09 -2.55 11.36
C LEU A 75 0.32 -3.87 12.04
N PRO A 76 -0.42 -4.99 11.89
CA PRO A 76 0.00 -6.27 12.46
C PRO A 76 1.38 -6.71 11.97
N PHE A 77 1.62 -6.65 10.66
CA PHE A 77 2.90 -6.99 10.04
C PHE A 77 4.03 -6.09 10.56
N ILE A 78 3.79 -4.78 10.63
CA ILE A 78 4.80 -3.84 11.15
C ILE A 78 5.18 -4.18 12.59
N LYS A 79 4.20 -4.34 13.47
CA LYS A 79 4.45 -4.61 14.90
C LYS A 79 5.18 -5.94 15.11
N GLU A 80 4.85 -6.95 14.30
CA GLU A 80 5.49 -8.26 14.35
C GLU A 80 6.96 -8.19 13.90
N HIS A 81 7.25 -7.43 12.83
CA HIS A 81 8.54 -7.53 12.15
C HIS A 81 9.50 -6.35 12.37
N ILE A 82 9.08 -5.23 12.96
CA ILE A 82 9.96 -4.05 13.16
C ILE A 82 11.21 -4.31 14.02
N LYS A 83 11.19 -5.37 14.84
CA LYS A 83 12.35 -5.84 15.62
C LYS A 83 12.84 -7.23 15.20
N ASN A 84 12.47 -7.70 14.01
CA ASN A 84 12.85 -9.02 13.55
C ASN A 84 14.37 -9.13 13.39
N ILE A 85 14.92 -10.31 13.72
CA ILE A 85 16.34 -10.60 13.56
C ILE A 85 16.72 -10.68 12.08
N ASP A 86 15.83 -11.23 11.25
CA ASP A 86 15.97 -11.21 9.81
C ASP A 86 15.81 -9.77 9.30
N TRP A 87 16.85 -9.28 8.64
CA TRP A 87 16.88 -7.92 8.13
C TRP A 87 15.84 -7.69 7.04
N ARG A 88 15.48 -8.71 6.25
CA ARG A 88 14.48 -8.59 5.17
C ARG A 88 13.11 -8.25 5.71
N TYR A 89 12.70 -8.95 6.77
CA TYR A 89 11.45 -8.68 7.49
C TYR A 89 11.47 -7.33 8.20
N ARG A 90 12.59 -6.98 8.81
CA ARG A 90 12.74 -5.68 9.49
C ARG A 90 12.66 -4.50 8.51
N ASP A 91 13.35 -4.60 7.39
CA ASP A 91 13.31 -3.60 6.33
C ASP A 91 11.92 -3.51 5.68
N ALA A 92 11.29 -4.66 5.39
CA ALA A 92 9.91 -4.70 4.91
C ALA A 92 8.92 -4.03 5.86
N ALA A 93 9.11 -4.15 7.19
CA ALA A 93 8.29 -3.48 8.18
C ALA A 93 8.47 -1.96 8.16
N VAL A 94 9.70 -1.47 7.98
CA VAL A 94 10.00 -0.04 7.83
C VAL A 94 9.39 0.51 6.54
N MET A 95 9.57 -0.19 5.42
CA MET A 95 8.97 0.17 4.14
C MET A 95 7.45 0.22 4.23
N ALA A 96 6.81 -0.82 4.77
CA ALA A 96 5.36 -0.87 4.94
C ALA A 96 4.83 0.25 5.83
N PHE A 97 5.58 0.61 6.89
CA PHE A 97 5.25 1.77 7.72
C PHE A 97 5.31 3.07 6.93
N GLY A 98 6.37 3.30 6.15
CA GLY A 98 6.50 4.47 5.27
C GLY A 98 5.39 4.57 4.22
N CYS A 99 5.02 3.45 3.60
CA CYS A 99 4.00 3.42 2.54
C CYS A 99 2.61 3.86 3.00
N ILE A 100 2.30 3.75 4.30
CA ILE A 100 0.98 4.12 4.85
C ILE A 100 0.98 5.48 5.56
N LEU A 101 2.06 6.27 5.46
CA LEU A 101 2.12 7.62 6.02
C LEU A 101 1.40 8.66 5.15
N GLU A 102 1.27 8.38 3.85
CA GLU A 102 0.49 9.19 2.92
C GLU A 102 -0.80 8.43 2.56
N GLY A 103 -1.95 8.96 2.97
CA GLY A 103 -3.26 8.31 2.77
C GLY A 103 -4.23 8.56 3.93
N PRO A 104 -3.84 8.34 5.21
CA PRO A 104 -4.57 8.82 6.38
C PRO A 104 -4.44 10.34 6.58
#